data_AF-A0ABD1Q4X6-F1
#
_entry.id   AF-A0ABD1Q4X6-F1
#
_cell.length_a   1.000
_cell.length_b   1.000
_cell.length_c   1.000
_cell.angle_alpha   90.00
_cell.angle_beta   90.00
_cell.angle_gamma   90.00
#
_symmetry.space_group_name_H-M   'P 1'
#
loop_
_entity.id
_entity.type
_entity.pdbx_description
1 polymer ?
#
loop_
_entity_poly.entity_id
_entity_poly.type
_entity_poly.pdbx_seq_one_letter_code
_entity_poly.pdbx_strand_id
1 'polypeptide(L)'
;MIADIAQLNDIRQKEGETVKNYFKRFSNVINKIKTVTNKKALDALVTGLHMRTPLWRDVQNSQSKTYSQLVDLVQRKIRSEKTIENREKAKKERGDHYRRDGRHFPEPHFSRFQKKHSSGP
;
A
#
# COMPACT_ATOMS: atom_id res chain seq x y z
N MET A 1 24.09 -20.58 9.54
CA MET A 1 24.13 -20.50 8.06
C MET A 1 24.62 -19.12 7.67
N ILE A 2 25.72 -19.04 6.91
CA ILE A 2 26.19 -17.80 6.30
C ILE A 2 25.25 -17.52 5.12
N ALA A 3 24.66 -16.32 5.05
CA ALA A 3 23.86 -15.95 3.89
C ALA A 3 24.80 -15.71 2.70
N ASP A 4 24.39 -16.15 1.51
CA ASP A 4 25.17 -16.01 0.28
C ASP A 4 24.41 -15.21 -0.78
N ILE A 5 25.11 -14.69 -1.77
CA ILE A 5 24.59 -13.89 -2.88
C ILE A 5 23.46 -14.62 -3.63
N ALA A 6 23.52 -15.96 -3.72
CA ALA A 6 22.45 -16.76 -4.30
C ALA A 6 21.11 -16.54 -3.56
N GLN A 7 21.14 -16.50 -2.23
CA GLN A 7 19.93 -16.24 -1.42
C GLN A 7 19.39 -14.83 -1.64
N LEU A 8 20.23 -13.86 -2.01
CA LEU A 8 19.78 -12.51 -2.32
C LEU A 8 18.98 -12.46 -3.63
N ASN A 9 19.41 -13.21 -4.64
CA ASN A 9 18.74 -13.30 -5.94
C ASN A 9 17.40 -14.07 -5.88
N ASP A 10 17.26 -14.96 -4.90
CA ASP A 10 16.01 -15.70 -4.67
C ASP A 10 14.93 -14.88 -3.97
N ILE A 11 15.27 -13.71 -3.40
CA ILE A 11 14.30 -12.84 -2.75
C ILE A 11 13.51 -12.11 -3.83
N ARG A 12 12.35 -12.67 -4.16
CA ARG A 12 11.37 -12.05 -5.04
C ARG A 12 10.23 -11.44 -4.24
N GLN A 13 9.76 -10.29 -4.72
CA GLN A 13 8.54 -9.67 -4.25
C GLN A 13 7.36 -10.55 -4.69
N LYS A 14 6.53 -10.94 -3.73
CA LYS A 14 5.33 -11.75 -4.00
C LYS A 14 4.21 -10.87 -4.53
N GLU A 15 3.26 -11.48 -5.27
CA GLU A 15 2.05 -10.78 -5.68
C GLU A 15 1.26 -10.31 -4.45
N GLY A 16 0.83 -9.04 -4.47
CA GLY A 16 0.14 -8.40 -3.33
C GLY A 16 1.01 -8.04 -2.13
N GLU A 17 2.32 -8.35 -2.14
CA GLU A 17 3.23 -7.96 -1.06
C GLU A 17 3.59 -6.48 -1.12
N THR A 18 3.49 -5.80 0.03
CA THR A 18 3.90 -4.41 0.17
C THR A 18 5.40 -4.24 -0.05
N VAL A 19 5.79 -3.10 -0.60
CA VAL A 19 7.20 -2.75 -0.82
C VAL A 19 7.96 -2.76 0.50
N LYS A 20 7.33 -2.29 1.59
CA LYS A 20 7.90 -2.34 2.95
C LYS A 20 8.30 -3.76 3.38
N ASN A 21 7.42 -4.73 3.17
CA ASN A 21 7.66 -6.11 3.62
C ASN A 21 8.74 -6.80 2.76
N TYR A 22 8.65 -6.62 1.44
CA TYR A 22 9.68 -7.10 0.52
C TYR A 22 11.06 -6.55 0.87
N PHE A 23 11.17 -5.23 1.01
CA PHE A 23 12.45 -4.59 1.31
C PHE A 23 13.00 -5.00 2.67
N LYS A 24 12.15 -5.21 3.69
CA LYS A 24 12.57 -5.74 4.99
C LYS A 24 13.19 -7.13 4.86
N ARG A 25 12.61 -8.03 4.06
CA ARG A 25 13.18 -9.37 3.81
C ARG A 25 14.53 -9.26 3.10
N PHE A 26 14.61 -8.41 2.08
CA PHE A 26 15.82 -8.13 1.32
C PHE A 26 16.96 -7.60 2.20
N SER A 27 16.71 -6.54 2.99
CA SER A 27 17.71 -5.96 3.91
C SER A 27 18.18 -6.94 4.98
N ASN A 28 17.29 -7.79 5.49
CA ASN A 28 17.66 -8.81 6.48
C ASN A 28 18.66 -9.84 5.93
N VAL A 29 18.60 -10.14 4.63
CA VAL A 29 19.56 -11.05 3.98
C VAL A 29 20.84 -10.30 3.64
N ILE A 30 20.76 -9.08 3.08
CA ILE A 30 21.95 -8.25 2.83
C ILE A 30 22.81 -8.06 4.08
N ASN A 31 22.19 -7.79 5.23
CA ASN A 31 22.92 -7.54 6.49
C ASN A 31 23.62 -8.80 7.02
N LYS A 32 23.27 -10.00 6.53
CA LYS A 32 23.91 -11.27 6.89
C LYS A 32 25.05 -11.65 5.94
N ILE A 33 25.19 -10.94 4.81
CA ILE A 33 26.25 -11.17 3.83
C ILE A 33 27.43 -10.27 4.20
N LYS A 34 28.60 -10.88 4.47
CA LYS A 34 29.82 -10.16 4.92
C LYS A 34 30.30 -9.09 3.94
N THR A 35 30.17 -9.35 2.64
CA THR A 35 30.66 -8.47 1.58
C THR A 35 29.72 -8.55 0.37
N VAL A 36 28.83 -7.57 0.24
CA VAL A 36 28.01 -7.37 -0.96
C VAL A 36 28.41 -6.04 -1.59
N THR A 37 28.63 -6.02 -2.90
CA THR A 37 28.90 -4.76 -3.61
C THR A 37 27.59 -4.05 -3.91
N ASN A 38 27.61 -2.71 -3.95
CA ASN A 38 26.44 -1.91 -4.31
C ASN A 38 25.84 -2.33 -5.66
N LYS A 39 26.67 -2.73 -6.62
CA LYS A 39 26.21 -3.23 -7.93
C LYS A 39 25.44 -4.54 -7.81
N LYS A 40 25.93 -5.50 -7.02
CA LYS A 40 25.23 -6.78 -6.80
C LYS A 40 23.93 -6.60 -6.02
N ALA A 41 23.94 -5.74 -5.00
CA ALA A 41 22.72 -5.38 -4.27
C ALA A 41 21.69 -4.69 -5.17
N LEU A 42 22.15 -3.81 -6.05
CA LEU A 42 21.33 -3.13 -7.05
C LEU A 42 20.68 -4.15 -8.01
N ASP A 43 21.48 -4.99 -8.66
CA ASP A 43 20.99 -5.98 -9.63
C ASP A 43 19.99 -6.96 -8.99
N ALA A 44 20.28 -7.43 -7.77
CA ALA A 44 19.40 -8.34 -7.05
C ALA A 44 18.09 -7.66 -6.63
N LEU A 45 18.15 -6.40 -6.16
CA LEU A 45 16.97 -5.63 -5.78
C LEU A 45 16.06 -5.43 -6.98
N VAL A 46 16.61 -5.01 -8.12
CA VAL A 46 15.88 -4.79 -9.37
C VAL A 46 15.28 -6.11 -9.85
N THR A 47 16.07 -7.17 -9.97
CA THR A 47 15.61 -8.48 -10.45
C THR A 47 14.52 -9.09 -9.55
N GLY A 48 14.59 -8.85 -8.24
CA GLY A 48 13.61 -9.33 -7.28
C GLY A 48 12.28 -8.58 -7.28
N LEU A 49 12.19 -7.39 -7.91
CA LEU A 49 10.94 -6.63 -7.98
C LEU A 49 9.93 -7.30 -8.91
N HIS A 50 8.68 -7.33 -8.48
CA HIS A 50 7.62 -7.88 -9.32
C HIS A 50 7.22 -6.86 -10.39
N MET A 51 7.25 -7.27 -11.67
CA MET A 51 7.13 -6.37 -12.84
C MET A 51 5.82 -5.55 -12.88
N ARG A 52 4.77 -6.04 -12.23
CA ARG A 52 3.48 -5.32 -12.19
C ARG A 52 3.37 -4.28 -11.08
N THR A 53 4.38 -4.17 -10.21
CA THR A 53 4.33 -3.27 -9.07
C THR A 53 4.61 -1.83 -9.48
N PRO A 54 4.02 -0.85 -8.77
CA PRO A 54 4.33 0.55 -9.01
C PRO A 54 5.81 0.88 -8.80
N LEU A 55 6.48 0.24 -7.83
CA LEU A 55 7.91 0.43 -7.60
C LEU A 55 8.74 -0.04 -8.81
N TRP A 56 8.41 -1.17 -9.44
CA TRP A 56 9.08 -1.59 -10.68
C TRP A 56 8.98 -0.53 -11.78
N ARG A 57 7.79 0.06 -11.98
CA ARG A 57 7.62 1.14 -12.96
C ARG A 57 8.41 2.38 -12.60
N ASP A 58 8.39 2.77 -11.32
CA ASP A 58 9.14 3.93 -10.82
C ASP A 58 10.66 3.72 -11.08
N VAL A 59 11.16 2.50 -10.90
CA VAL A 59 12.55 2.11 -11.17
C VAL A 59 12.87 2.14 -12.66
N GLN A 60 12.01 1.62 -13.53
CA GLN A 60 12.21 1.64 -14.99
C GLN A 60 12.16 3.06 -15.56
N ASN A 61 11.29 3.92 -15.01
CA ASN A 61 11.16 5.30 -15.45
C ASN A 61 12.28 6.20 -14.91
N SER A 62 12.78 5.89 -13.71
CA SER A 62 13.93 6.58 -13.14
C SER A 62 15.22 6.06 -13.80
N GLN A 63 16.10 6.94 -14.25
CA GLN A 63 17.49 6.59 -14.59
C GLN A 63 18.31 6.29 -13.31
N SER A 64 17.73 5.61 -12.32
CA SER A 64 18.38 5.31 -11.06
C SER A 64 19.45 4.25 -11.28
N LYS A 65 20.71 4.70 -11.37
CA LYS A 65 21.88 3.86 -11.66
C LYS A 65 22.60 3.38 -10.40
N THR A 66 22.16 3.82 -9.21
CA THR A 66 22.81 3.49 -7.95
C THR A 66 21.85 2.88 -6.94
N TYR A 67 22.41 2.05 -6.05
CA TYR A 67 21.67 1.43 -4.96
C TYR A 67 21.02 2.48 -4.04
N SER A 68 21.70 3.58 -3.72
CA SER A 68 21.16 4.64 -2.86
C SER A 68 19.91 5.30 -3.44
N GLN A 69 19.90 5.61 -4.73
CA GLN A 69 18.73 6.22 -5.40
C GLN A 69 17.52 5.28 -5.36
N LEU A 70 17.76 3.98 -5.50
CA LEU A 70 16.72 2.96 -5.40
C LEU A 70 16.19 2.82 -3.97
N VAL A 71 17.05 2.90 -2.96
CA VAL A 71 16.63 2.96 -1.55
C VAL A 71 15.75 4.20 -1.30
N ASP A 72 16.09 5.35 -1.87
CA ASP A 72 15.25 6.56 -1.74
C ASP A 72 13.87 6.41 -2.40
N LEU A 73 13.81 5.74 -3.56
CA LEU A 73 12.53 5.39 -4.21
C LEU A 73 11.71 4.45 -3.34
N VAL A 74 12.34 3.41 -2.79
CA VAL A 74 11.70 2.48 -1.84
C VAL A 74 11.14 3.23 -0.64
N GLN A 75 11.93 4.10 -0.01
CA GLN A 75 11.49 4.89 1.15
C GLN A 75 10.32 5.81 0.81
N ARG A 76 10.35 6.50 -0.33
CA ARG A 76 9.21 7.28 -0.82
C ARG A 76 7.97 6.40 -0.97
N LYS A 77 8.12 5.20 -1.52
CA LYS A 77 7.00 4.27 -1.70
C LYS A 77 6.42 3.77 -0.38
N ILE A 78 7.27 3.41 0.57
CA ILE A 78 6.85 3.00 1.92
C ILE A 78 6.04 4.12 2.59
N ARG A 79 6.46 5.38 2.43
CA ARG A 79 5.70 6.53 2.94
C ARG A 79 4.33 6.64 2.26
N SER A 80 4.27 6.50 0.94
CA SER A 80 3.00 6.50 0.20
C SER A 80 2.06 5.35 0.63
N GLU A 81 2.58 4.13 0.80
CA GLU A 81 1.81 2.98 1.30
C GLU A 81 1.20 3.29 2.67
N LYS A 82 1.99 3.86 3.60
CA LYS A 82 1.52 4.26 4.93
C LYS A 82 0.43 5.35 4.86
N THR A 83 0.57 6.32 3.96
CA THR A 83 -0.44 7.37 3.78
C THR A 83 -1.76 6.79 3.26
N ILE A 84 -1.71 5.85 2.33
CA ILE A 84 -2.90 5.15 1.82
C ILE A 84 -3.55 4.35 2.96
N GLU A 85 -2.77 3.57 3.71
CA GLU A 85 -3.26 2.79 4.85
C GLU A 85 -3.97 3.67 5.88
N ASN A 86 -3.37 4.80 6.26
CA ASN A 86 -3.97 5.76 7.19
C ASN A 86 -5.27 6.37 6.65
N ARG A 87 -5.32 6.68 5.35
CA ARG A 87 -6.52 7.21 4.70
C ARG A 87 -7.65 6.18 4.71
N GLU A 88 -7.36 4.92 4.41
CA GLU A 88 -8.36 3.84 4.44
C GLU A 88 -8.84 3.55 5.87
N LYS A 89 -7.94 3.59 6.87
CA LYS A 89 -8.32 3.52 8.29
C LYS A 89 -9.27 4.66 8.69
N ALA A 90 -8.92 5.91 8.35
CA ALA A 90 -9.77 7.06 8.64
C ALA A 90 -11.15 7.00 7.94
N LYS A 91 -11.22 6.47 6.71
CA LYS A 91 -12.50 6.23 6.03
C LYS A 91 -13.33 5.16 6.74
N LYS A 92 -12.69 4.08 7.18
CA LYS A 92 -13.37 3.00 7.90
C LYS A 92 -13.91 3.47 9.25
N GLU A 93 -13.11 4.21 10.01
CA GLU A 93 -13.54 4.83 11.26
C GLU A 93 -14.73 5.78 11.03
N ARG A 94 -14.66 6.65 10.02
CA ARG A 94 -15.80 7.52 9.65
C ARG A 94 -17.03 6.72 9.23
N GLY A 95 -16.87 5.63 8.46
CA GLY A 95 -17.97 4.76 8.03
C GLY A 95 -18.59 3.93 9.16
N ASP A 96 -17.77 3.53 10.14
CA ASP A 96 -18.22 2.81 11.34
C ASP A 96 -18.91 3.76 12.32
N HIS A 97 -18.54 5.05 12.37
CA HIS A 97 -19.31 6.07 13.08
C HIS A 97 -20.74 6.23 12.54
N TYR A 98 -20.96 6.10 11.22
CA TYR A 98 -22.31 6.12 10.64
C TYR A 98 -23.11 4.81 10.88
N ARG A 99 -22.45 3.68 11.16
CA ARG A 99 -23.13 2.39 11.39
C ARG A 99 -23.34 2.06 12.86
N ARG A 100 -22.56 2.64 13.77
CA ARG A 100 -22.65 2.36 15.21
C ARG A 100 -23.65 3.26 15.94
N ASP A 101 -23.97 4.44 15.40
CA ASP A 101 -25.16 5.20 15.80
C ASP A 101 -26.40 4.66 15.09
N GLY A 102 -26.88 3.51 15.56
CA GLY A 102 -28.26 3.07 15.39
C GLY A 102 -29.25 3.99 16.14
N ARG A 103 -29.12 5.31 15.98
CA ARG A 103 -30.08 6.29 16.46
C ARG A 103 -30.58 7.11 15.27
N HIS A 104 -31.66 6.59 14.70
CA HIS A 104 -32.80 7.36 14.23
C HIS A 104 -32.42 8.60 13.40
N PHE A 105 -32.13 8.39 12.11
CA PHE A 105 -32.39 9.44 11.15
C PHE A 105 -33.91 9.63 11.10
N PRO A 106 -34.45 10.84 11.39
CA PRO A 106 -35.84 11.10 11.06
C PRO A 106 -35.94 11.02 9.54
N GLU A 107 -36.75 10.08 9.07
CA GLU A 107 -37.23 10.07 7.70
C GLU A 107 -37.72 11.50 7.37
N PRO A 108 -37.35 12.11 6.22
CA PRO A 108 -38.03 13.31 5.79
C PRO A 108 -39.49 12.91 5.52
N HIS A 109 -40.34 13.09 6.52
CA HIS A 109 -41.79 13.03 6.39
C HIS A 109 -42.18 14.10 5.37
N PHE A 110 -42.22 13.70 4.09
CA PHE A 110 -43.01 14.40 3.10
C PHE A 110 -44.46 14.31 3.58
N SER A 111 -44.86 15.33 4.34
CA SER A 111 -46.26 15.57 4.67
C SER A 111 -46.97 15.89 3.36
N ARG A 112 -47.37 14.81 2.67
CA ARG A 112 -48.38 14.83 1.63
C ARG A 112 -49.64 15.33 2.32
N PHE A 113 -49.93 16.62 2.15
CA PHE A 113 -51.24 17.20 2.42
C PHE A 113 -52.28 16.37 1.64
N GLN A 114 -52.86 15.36 2.28
CA GLN A 114 -54.14 14.80 1.88
C GLN A 114 -55.23 15.65 2.53
N LYS A 115 -55.66 16.69 1.82
CA LYS A 115 -56.93 17.34 2.09
C LYS A 115 -58.02 16.38 1.60
N LYS A 116 -58.55 15.56 2.51
CA LYS A 116 -59.81 14.85 2.33
C LYS A 116 -60.90 15.55 3.15
N HIS A 117 -62.14 15.16 2.86
CA HIS A 117 -63.44 15.68 3.30
C HIS A 117 -63.98 16.79 2.38
N SER A 118 -65.18 16.69 1.83
CA SER A 118 -66.16 15.61 1.70
C SER A 118 -67.31 16.19 0.87
N SER A 119 -67.98 15.37 0.08
CA SER A 119 -69.21 15.75 -0.62
C SER A 119 -70.40 15.91 0.33
N GLY A 120 -71.23 16.91 0.03
CA GLY A 120 -72.71 16.90 0.16
C GLY A 120 -73.30 17.27 1.52
N PRO A 121 -74.60 17.63 1.57
CA PRO A 121 -75.61 17.63 0.49
C PRO A 121 -75.83 18.98 -0.19
#